data_AF-A0A7S2NLG8-F1
#
_entry.id   AF-A0A7S2NLG8-F1
#
_cell.length_a   1.000
_cell.length_b   1.000
_cell.length_c   1.000
_cell.angle_alpha   90.00
_cell.angle_beta   90.00
_cell.angle_gamma   90.00
#
_symmetry.space_group_name_H-M   'P 1'
#
loop_
_entity.id
_entity.type
_entity.pdbx_description
1 polymer ?
#
loop_
_entity_poly.entity_id
_entity_poly.type
_entity_poly.pdbx_seq_one_letter_code
_entity_poly.pdbx_strand_id
1 'polypeptide(L)'
;TGALSEPVDLAQEGYKVFFSGDWSLTAKLTFDRPVTGGTVFDFGTPIGVRVFAYFSASDLTFRICRDQHYCKYITARGQIGDGAEHEWIFAVSEFGIMSIIRDGALVAVNRLAMTVPSQSRPYYRLWIGRSLTNPKAFKGAIKDVKVF
;
A
#
# COMPACT_ATOMS: atom_id res chain seq x y z
N THR A 1 23.96 7.51 10.27
CA THR A 1 24.07 6.68 9.05
C THR A 1 23.14 5.49 9.21
N GLY A 2 21.86 5.65 8.85
CA GLY A 2 20.89 4.57 8.91
C GLY A 2 21.06 3.67 7.68
N ALA A 3 21.38 2.39 7.89
CA ALA A 3 21.41 1.42 6.80
C ALA A 3 19.99 1.28 6.25
N LEU A 4 19.81 1.52 4.95
CA LEU A 4 18.60 1.15 4.25
C LEU A 4 18.48 -0.38 4.34
N SER A 5 17.37 -0.86 4.90
CA SER A 5 17.03 -2.28 4.99
C SER A 5 17.12 -2.93 3.59
N GLU A 6 17.73 -4.11 3.49
CA GLU A 6 17.74 -4.85 2.22
C GLU A 6 16.29 -5.22 1.82
N PRO A 7 15.94 -5.13 0.53
CA PRO A 7 14.60 -5.47 0.06
C PRO A 7 14.29 -6.95 0.30
N VAL A 8 13.17 -7.23 0.97
CA VAL A 8 12.69 -8.61 1.22
C VAL A 8 11.80 -9.07 0.06
N ASP A 9 12.07 -10.26 -0.50
CA ASP A 9 11.16 -10.93 -1.45
C ASP A 9 9.98 -11.56 -0.71
N LEU A 10 8.82 -10.92 -0.83
CA LEU A 10 7.61 -11.29 -0.11
C LEU A 10 6.81 -12.42 -0.78
N ALA A 11 7.24 -12.91 -1.95
CA ALA A 11 6.53 -13.94 -2.71
C ALA A 11 6.79 -15.36 -2.19
N GLN A 12 7.90 -15.62 -1.49
CA GLN A 12 8.30 -16.99 -1.15
C GLN A 12 7.82 -17.48 0.20
N GLU A 13 7.38 -16.61 1.12
CA GLU A 13 7.13 -17.05 2.47
C GLU A 13 5.98 -16.29 3.13
N GLY A 14 5.06 -17.05 3.73
CA GLY A 14 3.99 -16.53 4.57
C GLY A 14 4.56 -15.98 5.89
N TYR A 15 5.44 -15.00 5.80
CA TYR A 15 6.19 -14.46 6.90
C TYR A 15 5.35 -13.57 7.81
N LYS A 16 5.63 -13.69 9.10
CA LYS A 16 5.34 -12.70 10.14
C LYS A 16 6.35 -11.57 10.00
N VAL A 17 6.07 -10.58 9.16
CA VAL A 17 6.92 -9.39 9.05
C VAL A 17 6.37 -8.29 9.96
N PHE A 18 7.27 -7.67 10.74
CA PHE A 18 6.96 -6.51 11.58
C PHE A 18 7.41 -5.25 10.84
N PHE A 19 6.46 -4.40 10.44
CA PHE A 19 6.74 -3.08 9.90
C PHE A 19 6.20 -2.02 10.86
N SER A 20 6.98 -0.97 11.12
CA SER A 20 6.59 0.16 11.96
C SER A 20 7.49 1.36 11.70
N GLY A 21 7.02 2.56 12.02
CA GLY A 21 7.82 3.77 11.85
C GLY A 21 7.77 4.29 10.41
N ASP A 22 8.95 4.61 9.88
CA ASP A 22 9.16 4.81 8.46
C ASP A 22 9.01 3.50 7.70
N TRP A 23 8.47 3.59 6.49
CA TRP A 23 8.10 2.41 5.73
C TRP A 23 7.89 2.78 4.28
N SER A 24 8.29 1.92 3.36
CA SER A 24 7.88 2.07 1.96
C SER A 24 7.62 0.76 1.26
N LEU A 25 6.76 0.81 0.25
CA LEU A 25 6.52 -0.27 -0.70
C LEU A 25 6.70 0.27 -2.11
N THR A 26 7.46 -0.44 -2.93
CA THR A 26 7.47 -0.25 -4.38
C THR A 26 6.90 -1.48 -5.09
N ALA A 27 6.20 -1.24 -6.19
CA ALA A 27 5.71 -2.28 -7.08
C ALA A 27 5.43 -1.70 -8.47
N LYS A 28 5.46 -2.56 -9.49
CA LYS A 28 4.89 -2.26 -10.80
C LYS A 28 3.46 -2.78 -10.87
N LEU A 29 2.53 -1.89 -11.23
CA LEU A 29 1.10 -2.17 -11.25
C LEU A 29 0.51 -1.90 -12.64
N THR A 30 -0.33 -2.82 -13.11
CA THR A 30 -1.25 -2.63 -14.24
C THR A 30 -2.66 -2.90 -13.76
N PHE A 31 -3.65 -2.11 -14.18
CA PHE A 31 -5.05 -2.28 -13.79
C PHE A 31 -5.90 -2.68 -14.99
N ASP A 32 -6.63 -3.79 -14.87
CA ASP A 32 -7.58 -4.21 -15.90
C ASP A 32 -8.76 -3.23 -15.97
N ARG A 33 -9.35 -3.07 -17.16
CA ARG A 33 -10.56 -2.27 -17.36
C ARG A 33 -11.81 -3.17 -17.43
N PRO A 34 -12.94 -2.74 -16.84
CA PRO A 34 -13.09 -1.59 -15.95
C PRO A 34 -12.44 -1.85 -14.59
N VAL A 35 -11.87 -0.81 -13.98
CA VAL A 35 -11.33 -0.94 -12.62
C VAL A 35 -12.49 -1.06 -11.65
N THR A 36 -12.67 -2.25 -11.10
CA THR A 36 -13.66 -2.50 -10.05
C THR A 36 -12.92 -2.48 -8.73
N GLY A 37 -13.18 -1.47 -7.89
CA GLY A 37 -12.47 -1.24 -6.63
C GLY A 37 -12.07 -2.52 -5.91
N GLY A 38 -10.79 -2.68 -5.59
CA GLY A 38 -10.20 -3.93 -5.13
C GLY A 38 -8.90 -3.67 -4.36
N THR A 39 -8.53 -4.58 -3.47
CA THR A 39 -7.32 -4.41 -2.66
C THR A 39 -6.09 -4.90 -3.40
N VAL A 40 -5.10 -4.02 -3.58
CA VAL A 40 -3.80 -4.33 -4.20
C VAL A 40 -2.87 -4.96 -3.16
N PHE A 41 -2.73 -4.31 -2.01
CA PHE A 41 -1.91 -4.79 -0.89
C PHE A 41 -2.65 -4.63 0.44
N ASP A 42 -2.56 -5.63 1.30
CA ASP A 42 -3.08 -5.60 2.67
C ASP A 42 -2.06 -6.16 3.66
N PHE A 43 -1.44 -5.25 4.41
CA PHE A 43 -0.55 -5.54 5.52
C PHE A 43 -1.34 -5.33 6.80
N GLY A 44 -2.13 -6.33 7.18
CA GLY A 44 -2.95 -6.29 8.37
C GLY A 44 -4.21 -5.47 8.23
N THR A 45 -5.33 -6.15 8.34
CA THR A 45 -6.58 -5.51 8.67
C THR A 45 -7.32 -6.22 9.78
N PRO A 46 -8.07 -5.48 10.62
CA PRO A 46 -8.47 -4.06 10.45
C PRO A 46 -7.41 -3.00 10.80
N ILE A 47 -6.30 -3.38 11.44
CA ILE A 47 -5.21 -2.49 11.84
C ILE A 47 -4.00 -2.72 10.93
N GLY A 48 -3.47 -1.67 10.31
CA GLY A 48 -2.29 -1.80 9.43
C GLY A 48 -2.30 -0.93 8.19
N VAL A 49 -1.55 -1.37 7.18
CA VAL A 49 -1.34 -0.67 5.91
C VAL A 49 -2.16 -1.34 4.81
N ARG A 50 -2.89 -0.55 4.01
CA ARG A 50 -3.62 -1.05 2.84
C ARG A 50 -3.46 -0.13 1.63
N VAL A 51 -3.27 -0.72 0.46
CA VAL A 51 -3.37 -0.06 -0.85
C VAL A 51 -4.52 -0.68 -1.63
N PHE A 52 -5.45 0.14 -2.12
CA PHE A 52 -6.66 -0.33 -2.77
C PHE A 52 -7.26 0.70 -3.70
N ALA A 53 -7.90 0.23 -4.77
CA ALA A 53 -8.69 1.08 -5.66
C ALA A 53 -10.02 1.46 -4.97
N TYR A 54 -10.31 2.76 -4.87
CA TYR A 54 -11.42 3.32 -4.10
C TYR A 54 -12.53 3.80 -5.03
N PHE A 55 -13.79 3.39 -4.80
CA PHE A 55 -15.11 3.86 -5.32
C PHE A 55 -15.23 4.43 -6.76
N SER A 56 -14.35 5.30 -7.24
CA SER A 56 -14.20 5.65 -8.65
C SER A 56 -13.28 4.65 -9.36
N ALA A 57 -13.55 4.38 -10.64
CA ALA A 57 -12.77 3.44 -11.46
C ALA A 57 -11.36 3.96 -11.83
N SER A 58 -10.85 4.98 -11.15
CA SER A 58 -9.58 5.62 -11.49
C SER A 58 -8.77 6.11 -10.29
N ASP A 59 -9.17 5.84 -9.05
CA ASP A 59 -8.46 6.31 -7.86
C ASP A 59 -7.74 5.18 -7.12
N LEU A 60 -6.51 5.45 -6.71
CA LEU A 60 -5.72 4.54 -5.88
C LEU A 60 -5.50 5.14 -4.49
N THR A 61 -5.91 4.41 -3.45
CA THR A 61 -5.85 4.87 -2.06
C THR A 61 -4.85 4.07 -1.25
N PHE A 62 -4.04 4.78 -0.49
CA PHE A 62 -3.12 4.26 0.50
C PHE A 62 -3.61 4.66 1.89
N ARG A 63 -3.85 3.69 2.77
CA ARG A 63 -4.41 3.85 4.11
C ARG A 63 -3.52 3.22 5.17
N ILE A 64 -3.44 3.87 6.33
CA ILE A 64 -2.86 3.37 7.57
C ILE A 64 -3.92 3.45 8.66
N CYS A 65 -4.10 2.37 9.41
CA CYS A 65 -4.99 2.34 10.58
C CYS A 65 -4.19 1.97 11.83
N ARG A 66 -4.24 2.82 12.86
CA ARG A 66 -3.65 2.55 14.18
C ARG A 66 -4.53 1.61 15.00
N ASP A 67 -5.83 1.74 14.83
CA ASP A 67 -6.86 0.90 15.44
C ASP A 67 -8.10 0.89 14.52
N GLN A 68 -9.20 0.30 14.97
CA GLN A 68 -10.43 0.19 14.17
C GLN A 68 -11.15 1.53 13.95
N HIS A 69 -10.82 2.57 14.72
CA HIS A 69 -11.49 3.86 14.75
C HIS A 69 -10.62 5.00 14.19
N TYR A 70 -9.29 4.81 14.15
CA TYR A 70 -8.35 5.83 13.71
C TYR A 70 -7.51 5.38 12.51
N CYS A 71 -7.92 5.86 11.33
CA CYS A 71 -7.20 5.66 10.07
C CYS A 71 -6.85 7.00 9.40
N LYS A 72 -5.71 7.04 8.72
CA LYS A 72 -5.31 8.09 7.79
C LYS A 72 -5.18 7.50 6.41
N TYR A 73 -5.48 8.28 5.38
CA TYR A 73 -5.35 7.84 4.01
C TYR A 73 -5.01 9.01 3.09
N ILE A 74 -4.45 8.66 1.94
CA ILE A 74 -4.25 9.54 0.80
C ILE A 74 -4.69 8.82 -0.47
N THR A 75 -5.17 9.59 -1.43
CA THR A 75 -5.72 9.06 -2.68
C THR A 75 -5.06 9.77 -3.86
N ALA A 76 -4.41 8.99 -4.71
CA ALA A 76 -3.93 9.40 -6.01
C ALA A 76 -5.11 9.39 -6.99
N ARG A 77 -5.74 10.56 -7.19
CA ARG A 77 -6.98 10.68 -7.97
C ARG A 77 -6.71 10.62 -9.47
N GLY A 78 -7.49 9.81 -10.18
CA GLY A 78 -7.44 9.69 -11.64
C GLY A 78 -6.19 8.96 -12.19
N GLN A 79 -5.42 8.28 -11.35
CA GLN A 79 -4.09 7.78 -11.71
C GLN A 79 -4.03 6.32 -12.21
N ILE A 80 -5.12 5.54 -12.19
CA ILE A 80 -5.11 4.10 -12.58
C ILE A 80 -5.87 3.80 -13.89
N GLY A 81 -5.84 4.74 -14.84
CA GLY A 81 -6.79 4.78 -15.97
C GLY A 81 -6.29 4.41 -17.38
N ASP A 82 -4.99 4.39 -17.63
CA ASP A 82 -4.45 4.16 -18.98
C ASP A 82 -4.27 2.68 -19.34
N GLY A 83 -4.41 1.77 -18.37
CA GLY A 83 -4.17 0.34 -18.59
C GLY A 83 -2.70 -0.01 -18.82
N ALA A 84 -1.81 0.97 -18.64
CA ALA A 84 -0.37 0.77 -18.77
C ALA A 84 0.23 0.28 -17.44
N GLU A 85 1.45 -0.26 -17.54
CA GLU A 85 2.26 -0.59 -16.37
C GLU A 85 2.95 0.67 -15.86
N HIS A 86 2.86 0.90 -14.55
CA HIS A 86 3.49 2.03 -13.88
C HIS A 86 4.24 1.58 -12.65
N GLU A 87 5.34 2.27 -12.34
CA GLU A 87 6.04 2.10 -11.08
C GLU A 87 5.36 2.94 -10.00
N TRP A 88 5.05 2.33 -8.86
CA TRP A 88 4.38 2.96 -7.74
C TRP A 88 5.21 2.84 -6.48
N ILE A 89 5.32 3.94 -5.74
CA ILE A 89 5.89 3.95 -4.40
C ILE A 89 4.87 4.48 -3.41
N PHE A 90 4.60 3.72 -2.36
CA PHE A 90 3.78 4.10 -1.21
C PHE A 90 4.71 4.24 -0.01
N ALA A 91 4.81 5.43 0.57
CA ALA A 91 5.81 5.68 1.60
C ALA A 91 5.24 6.46 2.79
N VAL A 92 5.85 6.22 3.94
CA VAL A 92 5.61 6.87 5.22
C VAL A 92 6.96 7.28 5.78
N SER A 93 7.16 8.57 6.07
CA SER A 93 8.37 9.03 6.74
C SER A 93 8.32 8.75 8.25
N GLU A 94 9.46 8.88 8.93
CA GLU A 94 9.55 8.84 10.40
C GLU A 94 8.64 9.89 11.09
N PHE A 95 8.39 11.02 10.41
CA PHE A 95 7.47 12.08 10.88
C PHE A 95 5.98 11.81 10.57
N GLY A 96 5.65 10.65 10.00
CA GLY A 96 4.28 10.30 9.63
C GLY A 96 3.73 11.04 8.41
N ILE A 97 4.60 11.47 7.48
CA ILE A 97 4.18 12.01 6.18
C ILE A 97 3.92 10.83 5.25
N MET A 98 2.69 10.72 4.73
CA MET A 98 2.34 9.72 3.73
C MET A 98 2.51 10.29 2.32
N SER A 99 3.03 9.50 1.39
CA SER A 99 3.12 9.86 -0.03
C SER A 99 2.80 8.70 -0.98
N ILE A 100 2.25 9.04 -2.14
CA ILE A 100 2.15 8.14 -3.30
C ILE A 100 2.95 8.79 -4.44
N ILE A 101 3.88 8.04 -5.01
CA ILE A 101 4.69 8.43 -6.15
C ILE A 101 4.37 7.45 -7.30
N ARG A 102 4.23 7.97 -8.51
CA ARG A 102 4.00 7.20 -9.73
C ARG A 102 5.01 7.63 -10.79
N ASP A 103 5.80 6.70 -11.30
CA ASP A 103 6.88 6.93 -12.27
C ASP A 103 7.78 8.12 -11.89
N GLY A 104 8.16 8.20 -10.61
CA GLY A 104 8.98 9.28 -10.06
C GLY A 104 8.23 10.59 -9.74
N ALA A 105 6.97 10.76 -10.14
CA ALA A 105 6.17 11.94 -9.84
C ALA A 105 5.36 11.77 -8.55
N LEU A 106 5.41 12.76 -7.64
CA LEU A 106 4.56 12.78 -6.45
C LEU A 106 3.10 13.06 -6.83
N VAL A 107 2.22 12.08 -6.65
CA VAL A 107 0.80 12.16 -7.06
C VAL A 107 -0.17 12.32 -5.89
N ALA A 108 0.26 12.04 -4.66
CA ALA A 108 -0.51 12.35 -3.45
C ALA A 108 0.41 12.49 -2.23
N VAL A 109 0.03 13.36 -1.29
CA VAL A 109 0.76 13.55 -0.02
C VAL A 109 -0.17 13.96 1.12
N ASN A 110 0.13 13.51 2.34
CA ASN A 110 -0.47 14.02 3.57
C ASN A 110 0.62 14.20 4.64
N ARG A 111 0.85 15.47 5.01
CA ARG A 111 1.89 15.87 5.97
C ARG A 111 1.47 15.74 7.44
N LEU A 112 0.19 15.45 7.70
CA LEU A 112 -0.40 15.33 9.04
C LEU A 112 -1.07 13.95 9.22
N ALA A 113 -0.45 12.92 8.65
CA ALA A 113 -0.94 11.55 8.76
C ALA A 113 -0.44 10.89 10.05
N MET A 114 0.21 9.73 9.94
CA MET A 114 0.78 9.00 11.07
C MET A 114 1.90 8.08 10.57
N THR A 115 2.78 7.67 11.47
CA THR A 115 3.74 6.59 11.22
C THR A 115 3.02 5.24 11.11
N VAL A 116 3.68 4.24 10.51
CA VAL A 116 3.15 2.88 10.54
C VAL A 116 3.16 2.40 12.00
N PRO A 117 1.99 2.01 12.56
CA PRO A 117 1.92 1.63 13.96
C PRO A 117 2.74 0.37 14.22
N SER A 118 3.54 0.38 15.29
CA SER A 118 4.15 -0.83 15.84
C SER A 118 3.04 -1.75 16.31
N GLN A 119 2.96 -2.96 15.74
CA GLN A 119 1.93 -3.90 16.14
C GLN A 119 2.42 -4.82 17.26
N SER A 120 1.57 -5.02 18.27
CA SER A 120 1.82 -5.97 19.37
C SER A 120 1.67 -7.44 18.94
N ARG A 121 1.14 -7.68 17.73
CA ARG A 121 1.10 -8.99 17.06
C ARG A 121 1.56 -8.81 15.62
N PRO A 122 2.34 -9.75 15.04
CA PRO A 122 2.78 -9.65 13.65
C PRO A 122 1.57 -9.55 12.72
N TYR A 123 1.74 -8.86 11.59
CA TYR A 123 0.77 -8.92 10.50
C TYR A 123 0.52 -10.39 10.15
N TYR A 124 -0.70 -10.87 10.42
CA TYR A 124 -1.00 -12.30 10.33
C TYR A 124 -0.93 -12.88 8.92
N ARG A 125 -0.75 -12.06 7.88
CA ARG A 125 -0.33 -12.37 6.51
C ARG A 125 -0.28 -11.05 5.73
N LEU A 126 0.71 -10.87 4.86
CA LEU A 126 0.57 -9.98 3.72
C LEU A 126 -0.40 -10.61 2.72
N TRP A 127 -1.39 -9.85 2.26
CA TRP A 127 -2.23 -10.25 1.14
C TRP A 127 -1.95 -9.36 -0.07
N ILE A 128 -1.68 -10.02 -1.20
CA ILE A 128 -1.49 -9.36 -2.50
C ILE A 128 -2.72 -9.68 -3.36
N GLY A 129 -3.31 -8.65 -3.96
CA GLY A 129 -4.49 -8.74 -4.83
C GLY A 129 -5.82 -9.07 -4.13
N ARG A 130 -5.82 -9.16 -2.79
CA ARG A 130 -7.02 -9.44 -1.98
C ARG A 130 -6.89 -8.90 -0.56
N SER A 131 -7.98 -9.02 0.20
CA SER A 131 -8.04 -8.69 1.62
C SER A 131 -9.05 -9.58 2.33
N LEU A 132 -8.86 -9.82 3.63
CA LEU A 132 -9.87 -10.50 4.45
C LEU A 132 -11.14 -9.67 4.64
N THR A 133 -11.04 -8.34 4.60
CA THR A 133 -12.19 -7.46 4.88
C THR A 133 -12.73 -6.76 3.63
N ASN A 134 -12.17 -7.04 2.45
CA ASN A 134 -12.69 -6.55 1.18
C ASN A 134 -12.87 -7.75 0.24
N PRO A 135 -14.12 -8.15 -0.08
CA PRO A 135 -14.37 -9.32 -0.92
C PRO A 135 -14.00 -9.08 -2.39
N LYS A 136 -13.75 -7.82 -2.81
CA LYS A 136 -13.39 -7.51 -4.20
C LYS A 136 -11.91 -7.80 -4.44
N ALA A 137 -11.67 -8.79 -5.30
CA ALA A 137 -10.34 -9.10 -5.82
C ALA A 137 -9.83 -7.98 -6.73
N PHE A 138 -8.53 -7.74 -6.67
CA PHE A 138 -7.83 -6.93 -7.66
C PHE A 138 -7.84 -7.63 -9.02
N LYS A 139 -7.91 -6.83 -10.09
CA LYS A 139 -7.80 -7.29 -11.48
C LYS A 139 -6.72 -6.48 -12.19
N GLY A 140 -5.72 -7.18 -12.69
CA GLY A 140 -4.52 -6.59 -13.27
C GLY A 140 -3.27 -7.37 -12.90
N ALA A 141 -2.11 -6.72 -13.02
CA ALA A 141 -0.81 -7.32 -12.72
C ALA A 141 -0.12 -6.57 -11.57
N ILE A 142 0.58 -7.33 -10.73
CA ILE A 142 1.44 -6.84 -9.64
C ILE A 142 2.80 -7.50 -9.82
N LYS A 143 3.86 -6.71 -9.97
CA LYS A 143 5.24 -7.19 -10.20
C LYS A 143 6.24 -6.41 -9.35
N ASP A 144 7.45 -6.95 -9.22
CA ASP A 144 8.61 -6.30 -8.61
C ASP A 144 8.33 -5.69 -7.22
N VAL A 145 7.52 -6.38 -6.41
CA VAL A 145 7.13 -5.90 -5.07
C VAL A 145 8.35 -5.92 -4.16
N LYS A 146 8.68 -4.77 -3.56
CA LYS A 146 9.70 -4.65 -2.51
C LYS A 146 9.14 -3.79 -1.38
N VAL A 147 9.50 -4.14 -0.16
CA VAL A 147 9.14 -3.38 1.04
C VAL A 147 10.41 -3.08 1.82
N PHE A 148 10.50 -1.86 2.34
CA PHE A 148 11.64 -1.33 3.08
C PHE A 148 11.18 -0.80 4.44
#